data_AF-A0A372R9X2-F1
#
_entry.id   AF-A0A372R9X2-F1
#
_cell.length_a   1.000
_cell.length_b   1.000
_cell.length_c   1.000
_cell.angle_alpha   90.00
_cell.angle_beta   90.00
_cell.angle_gamma   90.00
#
_symmetry.space_group_name_H-M   'P 1'
#
loop_
_entity.id
_entity.type
_entity.pdbx_description
1 polymer ?
#
loop_
_entity_poly.entity_id
_entity_poly.type
_entity_poly.pdbx_seq_one_letter_code
_entity_poly.pdbx_strand_id
1 'polypeptide(L)'
;DILHELKNTSYANPFYKCIENDVKNNIINHPMDLFTINLNLENNQYTNLEDFEKDIRLIFCNCYTYNDVRSEIYSSGKALESIFNRKWNE
;
A
#
# COMPACT_ATOMS: atom_id res chain seq x y z
N ASP A 1 -8.23 13.15 4.46
CA ASP A 1 -6.91 12.78 3.93
C ASP A 1 -6.95 11.31 3.52
N ILE A 2 -6.46 10.99 2.32
CA ILE A 2 -6.54 9.65 1.71
C ILE A 2 -5.84 8.62 2.60
N LEU A 3 -4.66 8.95 3.13
CA LEU A 3 -3.94 8.03 4.02
C LEU A 3 -4.71 7.73 5.30
N HIS A 4 -5.34 8.75 5.89
CA HIS A 4 -6.16 8.56 7.07
C HIS A 4 -7.35 7.62 6.78
N GLU A 5 -7.98 7.73 5.61
CA GLU A 5 -9.07 6.81 5.25
C GLU A 5 -8.56 5.38 5.07
N LEU A 6 -7.48 5.19 4.31
CA LEU A 6 -6.89 3.86 4.09
C LEU A 6 -6.50 3.19 5.41
N LYS A 7 -5.76 3.88 6.27
CA LYS A 7 -5.26 3.36 7.56
C LYS A 7 -6.38 2.93 8.53
N ASN A 8 -7.55 3.54 8.44
CA ASN A 8 -8.68 3.27 9.35
C ASN A 8 -9.68 2.24 8.81
N THR A 9 -9.31 1.48 7.77
CA THR A 9 -10.13 0.37 7.26
C THR A 9 -9.73 -0.95 7.92
N SER A 10 -10.69 -1.86 8.05
CA SER A 10 -10.42 -3.23 8.54
C SER A 10 -9.46 -4.02 7.64
N TYR A 11 -9.27 -3.59 6.39
CA TYR A 11 -8.43 -4.25 5.39
C TYR A 11 -6.97 -3.75 5.39
N ALA A 12 -6.64 -2.69 6.12
CA ALA A 12 -5.33 -2.05 6.02
C ALA A 12 -4.23 -2.71 6.85
N ASN A 13 -4.59 -3.52 7.86
CA ASN A 13 -3.62 -4.14 8.77
C ASN A 13 -2.45 -4.86 8.05
N PRO A 14 -2.68 -5.68 6.99
CA PRO A 14 -1.60 -6.33 6.25
C PRO A 14 -0.68 -5.39 5.48
N PHE A 15 -1.12 -4.15 5.24
CA PHE A 15 -0.43 -3.16 4.40
C PHE A 15 0.16 -2.00 5.21
N TYR A 16 0.02 -2.03 6.53
CA TYR A 16 0.50 -0.96 7.39
C TYR A 16 2.02 -0.88 7.40
N LYS A 17 2.71 -2.02 7.51
CA LYS A 17 4.17 -2.11 7.50
C LYS A 17 4.60 -3.37 6.75
N CYS A 18 5.60 -3.27 5.88
CA CYS A 18 6.21 -4.41 5.22
C CYS A 18 6.72 -5.43 6.24
N ILE A 19 6.58 -6.71 5.91
CA ILE A 19 7.10 -7.80 6.71
C ILE A 19 8.62 -7.86 6.50
N GLU A 20 9.39 -7.57 7.55
CA GLU A 20 10.87 -7.45 7.47
C GLU A 20 11.54 -8.70 6.88
N ASN A 21 10.99 -9.89 7.13
CA ASN A 21 11.51 -11.13 6.58
C ASN A 21 11.31 -11.24 5.06
N ASP A 22 10.20 -10.74 4.52
CA ASP A 22 9.92 -10.78 3.08
C ASP A 22 10.84 -9.81 2.33
N VAL A 23 11.15 -8.67 2.95
CA VAL A 23 12.16 -7.72 2.46
C VAL A 23 13.54 -8.35 2.51
N LYS A 24 13.93 -8.93 3.65
CA LYS A 24 15.27 -9.52 3.86
C LYS A 24 15.54 -10.70 2.93
N ASN A 25 14.53 -11.49 2.61
CA ASN A 25 14.63 -12.64 1.72
C ASN A 25 14.53 -12.25 0.23
N ASN A 26 14.46 -10.95 -0.10
CA ASN A 26 14.23 -10.44 -1.46
C ASN A 26 13.00 -11.08 -2.12
N ILE A 27 11.97 -11.41 -1.32
CA ILE A 27 10.72 -11.92 -1.86
C ILE A 27 10.06 -10.77 -2.62
N ILE A 28 10.01 -9.58 -2.00
CA ILE A 28 9.48 -8.35 -2.60
C ILE A 28 10.61 -7.49 -3.15
N ASN A 29 10.62 -7.29 -4.47
CA ASN A 29 11.69 -6.54 -5.15
C ASN A 29 11.71 -5.04 -4.79
N HIS A 30 10.52 -4.44 -4.65
CA HIS A 30 10.33 -3.03 -4.33
C HIS A 30 9.33 -2.92 -3.18
N PRO A 31 9.76 -3.09 -1.91
CA PRO A 31 8.85 -3.04 -0.78
C PRO A 31 8.26 -1.64 -0.61
N MET A 32 6.97 -1.60 -0.27
CA MET A 32 6.26 -0.36 0.04
C MET A 32 5.09 -0.67 0.97
N ASP A 33 4.80 0.25 1.90
CA ASP A 33 3.73 0.12 2.89
C ASP A 33 3.21 1.50 3.33
N LEU A 34 2.03 1.53 3.96
CA LEU A 34 1.36 2.77 4.36
C LEU A 34 2.16 3.57 5.40
N PHE A 35 2.95 2.91 6.25
CA PHE A 35 3.84 3.58 7.20
C PHE A 35 4.95 4.34 6.48
N THR A 36 5.61 3.70 5.52
CA THR A 36 6.69 4.28 4.70
C THR A 36 6.17 5.45 3.88
N ILE A 37 4.98 5.32 3.26
CA ILE A 37 4.35 6.43 2.53
C ILE A 37 4.03 7.60 3.45
N ASN A 38 3.55 7.34 4.67
CA ASN A 38 3.30 8.39 5.65
C ASN A 38 4.58 9.13 6.04
N LEU A 39 5.67 8.40 6.29
CA LEU A 39 6.97 9.02 6.58
C LEU A 39 7.49 9.84 5.39
N ASN A 40 7.34 9.34 4.17
CA ASN A 40 7.75 10.06 2.97
C ASN A 40 6.96 11.38 2.80
N LEU A 41 5.65 11.38 3.09
CA LEU A 41 4.85 12.61 3.11
C LEU A 41 5.30 13.58 4.21
N GLU A 42 5.44 13.11 5.45
CA GLU A 42 5.86 13.93 6.59
C GLU A 42 7.25 14.56 6.36
N ASN A 43 8.13 13.87 5.64
CA ASN A 43 9.46 14.33 5.29
C ASN A 43 9.55 15.05 3.94
N ASN A 44 8.41 15.44 3.34
CA ASN A 44 8.33 16.14 2.05
C ASN A 44 9.10 15.45 0.91
N GLN A 45 9.12 14.12 0.89
CA GLN A 45 9.83 13.32 -0.13
C GLN A 45 9.06 13.21 -1.44
N TYR A 46 7.74 13.43 -1.43
CA TYR A 46 6.94 13.47 -2.65
C TYR A 46 6.93 14.89 -3.22
N THR A 47 7.58 15.05 -4.38
CA THR A 47 7.64 16.33 -5.09
C THR A 47 6.40 16.60 -5.95
N ASN A 48 5.63 15.56 -6.24
CA ASN A 48 4.40 15.61 -7.01
C ASN A 48 3.42 14.51 -6.55
N LEU A 49 2.16 14.64 -6.93
CA LEU A 49 1.10 13.69 -6.58
C LEU A 49 1.24 12.34 -7.27
N GLU A 50 1.89 12.29 -8.43
CA GLU A 50 2.08 11.06 -9.21
C GLU A 50 3.00 10.08 -8.48
N ASP A 51 4.06 10.56 -7.83
CA ASP A 51 4.98 9.74 -7.04
C ASP A 51 4.29 9.16 -5.80
N PHE A 52 3.44 9.96 -5.15
CA PHE A 52 2.60 9.46 -4.04
C PHE A 52 1.62 8.38 -4.52
N GLU A 53 0.94 8.58 -5.65
CA GLU A 53 0.06 7.55 -6.21
C GLU A 53 0.84 6.28 -6.55
N LYS A 54 2.01 6.41 -7.20
CA LYS A 54 2.85 5.27 -7.59
C LYS A 54 3.19 4.38 -6.40
N ASP A 55 3.56 4.96 -5.26
CA ASP A 55 3.89 4.18 -4.07
C ASP A 55 2.66 3.50 -3.46
N ILE A 56 1.49 4.16 -3.45
CA ILE A 56 0.23 3.50 -3.05
C ILE A 56 -0.11 2.33 -3.98
N ARG A 57 0.03 2.52 -5.29
CA ARG A 57 -0.21 1.47 -6.30
C ARG A 57 0.75 0.30 -6.15
N LEU A 58 2.00 0.58 -5.78
CA LEU A 58 3.03 -0.44 -5.56
C LEU A 58 2.65 -1.40 -4.43
N ILE A 59 1.99 -0.93 -3.37
CA ILE A 59 1.43 -1.79 -2.31
C ILE A 59 0.49 -2.85 -2.92
N PHE A 60 -0.43 -2.42 -3.80
CA PHE A 60 -1.39 -3.33 -4.44
C PHE A 60 -0.72 -4.26 -5.44
N CYS A 61 0.20 -3.75 -6.26
CA CYS A 61 0.97 -4.57 -7.21
C CYS A 61 1.75 -5.67 -6.49
N ASN A 62 2.44 -5.34 -5.40
CA ASN A 62 3.14 -6.32 -4.58
C ASN A 62 2.15 -7.34 -3.98
N CYS A 63 1.02 -6.87 -3.44
CA CYS A 63 -0.02 -7.74 -2.91
C CYS A 63 -0.45 -8.80 -3.93
N TYR A 64 -0.75 -8.38 -5.16
CA TYR A 64 -1.25 -9.29 -6.21
C TYR A 64 -0.17 -10.16 -6.84
N THR A 65 1.09 -9.74 -6.77
CA THR A 65 2.23 -10.50 -7.29
C THR A 65 2.57 -11.68 -6.38
N TYR A 66 2.53 -11.47 -5.07
CA TYR A 66 3.07 -12.43 -4.10
C TYR A 66 2.03 -13.27 -3.36
N ASN A 67 0.75 -12.86 -3.37
CA ASN A 67 -0.31 -13.57 -2.67
C ASN A 67 -1.22 -14.33 -3.63
N ASP A 68 -1.70 -15.51 -3.20
CA ASP A 68 -2.68 -16.30 -3.94
C ASP A 68 -3.99 -15.53 -4.11
N VAL A 69 -4.61 -15.59 -5.30
CA VAL A 69 -5.86 -14.89 -5.62
C VAL A 69 -7.04 -15.26 -4.71
N ARG A 70 -7.01 -16.43 -4.07
CA ARG A 70 -8.01 -16.92 -3.12
C ARG A 70 -7.69 -16.54 -1.67
N SER A 71 -6.54 -15.93 -1.41
CA SER A 71 -6.14 -15.53 -0.06
C SER A 71 -6.93 -14.32 0.45
N GLU A 72 -7.07 -14.24 1.77
CA GLU A 72 -7.68 -13.08 2.44
C GLU A 72 -6.86 -11.80 2.23
N ILE A 73 -5.54 -11.91 2.11
CA ILE A 73 -4.64 -10.77 1.87
C ILE A 73 -4.89 -10.20 0.48
N TYR A 74 -4.98 -11.06 -0.55
CA TYR A 74 -5.31 -10.62 -1.91
C TYR A 74 -6.66 -9.89 -1.94
N SER A 75 -7.68 -10.47 -1.28
CA SER A 75 -9.01 -9.87 -1.18
C SER A 75 -8.99 -8.52 -0.45
N SER A 76 -8.20 -8.42 0.62
CA SER A 76 -7.99 -7.15 1.35
C SER A 76 -7.31 -6.10 0.49
N GLY A 77 -6.34 -6.50 -0.35
CA GLY A 77 -5.69 -5.62 -1.33
C GLY A 77 -6.71 -5.04 -2.32
N LYS A 78 -7.59 -5.87 -2.88
CA LYS A 78 -8.67 -5.41 -3.78
C LYS A 78 -9.60 -4.41 -3.09
N ALA A 79 -9.98 -4.68 -1.85
CA ALA A 79 -10.86 -3.80 -1.09
C ALA A 79 -10.20 -2.43 -0.81
N LEU A 80 -8.93 -2.44 -0.38
CA LEU A 80 -8.17 -1.23 -0.10
C LEU A 80 -7.91 -0.40 -1.36
N GLU A 81 -7.58 -1.05 -2.48
CA GLU A 81 -7.44 -0.40 -3.80
C GLU A 81 -8.75 0.26 -4.25
N SER A 82 -9.90 -0.38 -4.02
CA SER A 82 -11.20 0.21 -4.35
C SER A 82 -11.48 1.48 -3.56
N ILE A 83 -11.10 1.52 -2.27
CA ILE A 83 -11.26 2.70 -1.42
C ILE A 83 -10.33 3.82 -1.90
N PHE A 84 -9.07 3.49 -2.21
CA PHE A 84 -8.11 4.43 -2.78
C PHE A 84 -8.65 5.04 -4.08
N ASN A 85 -9.08 4.21 -5.03
CA ASN A 85 -9.62 4.67 -6.32
C ASN A 85 -10.80 5.61 -6.17
N ARG A 86 -11.72 5.32 -5.25
CA ARG A 86 -12.86 6.20 -4.99
C ARG A 86 -12.37 7.58 -4.54
N LYS A 87 -11.42 7.63 -3.61
CA LYS A 87 -10.91 8.87 -3.02
C LYS A 87 -9.97 9.65 -3.93
N TRP A 88 -9.22 8.96 -4.78
CA TRP A 88 -8.27 9.58 -5.70
C TRP A 88 -8.96 10.31 -6.85
N ASN A 89 -10.15 9.86 -7.25
CA ASN A 89 -10.94 10.44 -8.33
C ASN A 89 -12.02 11.42 -7.84
N GLU A 90 -12.08 11.72 -6.54
CA GLU A 90 -12.91 12.80 -5.96
C GLU A 90 -12.25 14.17 -6.18
#